data_AF-A0A7T9HGI3-F1
#
_entry.id   AF-A0A7T9HGI3-F1
#
_cell.length_a   1.000
_cell.length_b   1.000
_cell.length_c   1.000
_cell.angle_alpha   90.00
_cell.angle_beta   90.00
_cell.angle_gamma   90.00
#
_symmetry.space_group_name_H-M   'P 1'
#
loop_
_entity.id
_entity.type
_entity.pdbx_description
1 polymer ?
#
loop_
_entity_poly.entity_id
_entity_poly.type
_entity_poly.pdbx_seq_one_letter_code
_entity_poly.pdbx_strand_id
1 'polypeptide(L)'
;MSTRTGGRNCERVTEDRNREELIFAVLSLPVECDHRVKILVDAINDLPDVYTCSSCGGHPDEEDRENPAPEGCFYIQFIVEPTEPGFLSLGIIDLAARTVDPELLAVKTLNTTNSPRLVIFHIIGRGGVDPDAVAREIRALCREWKVSLRGVHEYKRNERRQKALERIRGSAGEGAVLR
;
A
#
# COMPACT_ATOMS: atom_id res chain seq x y z
N MET A 1 3.30 -16.12 -36.75
CA MET A 1 2.59 -14.86 -36.43
C MET A 1 1.54 -15.20 -35.37
N SER A 2 1.45 -14.63 -34.17
CA SER A 2 2.20 -13.61 -33.45
C SER A 2 2.07 -13.98 -31.96
N THR A 3 3.18 -14.17 -31.28
CA THR A 3 3.29 -14.32 -29.82
C THR A 3 3.39 -12.93 -29.19
N ARG A 4 2.59 -12.63 -28.16
CA ARG A 4 2.92 -11.63 -27.11
C ARG A 4 1.92 -11.73 -25.95
N THR A 5 2.09 -12.75 -25.10
CA THR A 5 1.75 -12.63 -23.69
C THR A 5 3.00 -12.14 -22.98
N GLY A 6 3.02 -10.85 -22.63
CA GLY A 6 4.08 -10.27 -21.82
C GLY A 6 4.07 -10.94 -20.46
N GLY A 7 5.01 -11.84 -20.22
CA GLY A 7 5.24 -12.45 -18.92
C GLY A 7 5.63 -11.38 -17.91
N ARG A 8 4.66 -10.92 -17.11
CA ARG A 8 4.98 -10.48 -15.75
C ARG A 8 5.47 -11.74 -15.05
N ASN A 9 6.77 -11.80 -14.74
CA ASN A 9 7.32 -12.84 -13.87
C ASN A 9 6.67 -12.69 -12.50
N CYS A 10 5.50 -13.29 -12.30
CA CYS A 10 4.92 -13.48 -10.99
C CYS A 10 5.76 -14.54 -10.29
N GLU A 11 6.78 -14.13 -9.54
CA GLU A 11 7.48 -15.02 -8.63
C GLU A 11 6.46 -15.66 -7.70
N ARG A 12 6.44 -17.00 -7.65
CA ARG A 12 5.66 -17.73 -6.64
C ARG A 12 6.15 -17.29 -5.27
N VAL A 13 5.23 -16.76 -4.45
CA VAL A 13 5.49 -16.44 -3.04
C VAL A 13 5.85 -17.73 -2.32
N THR A 14 7.12 -17.91 -1.94
CA THR A 14 7.57 -19.03 -1.10
C THR A 14 7.35 -18.69 0.38
N GLU A 15 7.13 -19.71 1.21
CA GLU A 15 6.80 -19.57 2.64
C GLU A 15 7.96 -18.98 3.48
N ASP A 16 9.19 -19.07 2.96
CA ASP A 16 10.42 -18.74 3.68
C ASP A 16 10.94 -17.30 3.50
N ARG A 17 10.25 -16.45 2.73
CA ARG A 17 10.70 -15.06 2.56
C ARG A 17 10.66 -14.30 3.88
N ASN A 18 11.72 -13.53 4.15
CA ASN A 18 11.75 -12.67 5.32
C ASN A 18 10.77 -11.49 5.13
N ARG A 19 10.43 -10.83 6.23
CA ARG A 19 9.48 -9.72 6.25
C ARG A 19 9.93 -8.59 5.31
N GLU A 20 11.23 -8.31 5.29
CA GLU A 20 11.85 -7.26 4.50
C GLU A 20 11.72 -7.52 2.99
N GLU A 21 11.82 -8.78 2.55
CA GLU A 21 11.62 -9.24 1.18
C GLU A 21 10.16 -9.12 0.74
N LEU A 22 9.22 -9.39 1.64
CA LEU A 22 7.78 -9.26 1.37
C LEU A 22 7.37 -7.79 1.26
N ILE A 23 7.81 -6.96 2.23
CA ILE A 23 7.65 -5.51 2.16
C ILE A 23 8.28 -5.01 0.85
N PHE A 24 9.51 -5.42 0.55
CA PHE A 24 10.17 -4.98 -0.66
C PHE A 24 9.47 -5.43 -1.94
N ALA A 25 8.99 -6.68 -2.02
CA ALA A 25 8.23 -7.16 -3.18
C ALA A 25 6.97 -6.33 -3.42
N VAL A 26 6.22 -6.03 -2.36
CA VAL A 26 5.04 -5.15 -2.40
C VAL A 26 5.42 -3.74 -2.85
N LEU A 27 6.52 -3.19 -2.33
CA LEU A 27 6.96 -1.83 -2.63
C LEU A 27 7.71 -1.67 -3.96
N SER A 28 8.17 -2.76 -4.57
CA SER A 28 8.93 -2.76 -5.84
C SER A 28 8.02 -2.61 -7.05
N LEU A 29 6.71 -2.79 -6.88
CA LEU A 29 5.75 -2.63 -7.96
C LEU A 29 5.46 -1.14 -8.18
N PRO A 30 5.46 -0.65 -9.43
CA PRO A 30 4.95 0.69 -9.71
C PRO A 30 3.47 0.71 -9.33
N VAL A 31 3.12 1.44 -8.28
CA VAL A 31 1.73 1.64 -7.88
C VAL A 31 1.26 2.92 -8.54
N GLU A 32 0.52 2.78 -9.65
CA GLU A 32 -0.30 3.88 -10.14
C GLU A 32 -1.34 4.20 -9.07
N CYS A 33 -1.39 5.46 -8.65
CA CYS A 33 -2.36 5.93 -7.67
C CYS A 33 -3.49 6.63 -8.40
N ASP A 34 -4.71 6.16 -8.19
CA ASP A 34 -5.87 6.86 -8.71
C ASP A 34 -5.98 8.27 -8.10
N HIS A 35 -6.27 9.25 -8.95
CA HIS A 35 -6.31 10.67 -8.60
C HIS A 35 -7.35 10.98 -7.51
N ARG A 36 -8.50 10.28 -7.48
CA ARG A 36 -9.59 10.54 -6.53
C ARG A 36 -9.19 10.19 -5.09
N VAL A 37 -8.34 9.17 -4.91
CA VAL A 37 -7.86 8.73 -3.59
C VAL A 37 -6.46 9.23 -3.28
N LYS A 38 -5.88 10.05 -4.15
CA LYS A 38 -4.48 10.47 -4.04
C LYS A 38 -4.15 11.13 -2.70
N ILE A 39 -4.99 12.05 -2.23
CA ILE A 39 -4.72 12.78 -0.98
C ILE A 39 -4.75 11.83 0.22
N LEU A 40 -5.64 10.84 0.20
CA LEU A 40 -5.71 9.80 1.23
C LEU A 40 -4.50 8.86 1.16
N VAL A 41 -4.10 8.42 -0.03
CA VAL A 41 -2.89 7.62 -0.22
C VAL A 41 -1.64 8.37 0.27
N ASP A 42 -1.52 9.66 -0.04
CA ASP A 42 -0.42 10.49 0.44
C ASP A 42 -0.44 10.57 1.99
N ALA A 43 -1.60 10.83 2.59
CA ALA A 43 -1.75 10.88 4.06
C ALA A 43 -1.40 9.56 4.74
N ILE A 44 -1.77 8.42 4.15
CA ILE A 44 -1.41 7.09 4.67
C ILE A 44 0.09 6.84 4.55
N ASN A 45 0.72 7.20 3.44
CA ASN A 45 2.16 6.98 3.27
C ASN A 45 3.03 7.91 4.13
N ASP A 46 2.48 9.04 4.59
CA ASP A 46 3.10 9.95 5.56
C ASP A 46 3.12 9.38 6.99
N LEU A 47 2.28 8.39 7.31
CA LEU A 47 2.27 7.73 8.62
C LEU A 47 3.48 6.80 8.80
N PRO A 48 4.09 6.70 9.99
CA PRO A 48 5.19 5.76 10.26
C PRO A 48 4.84 4.30 9.91
N ASP A 49 5.78 3.57 9.32
CA ASP A 49 5.72 2.11 9.17
C ASP A 49 4.47 1.53 8.46
N VAL A 50 3.79 2.37 7.67
CA VAL A 50 2.66 1.98 6.81
C VAL A 50 3.00 2.19 5.35
N TYR A 51 2.60 1.28 4.47
CA TYR A 51 2.88 1.40 3.05
C TYR A 51 1.70 1.02 2.18
N THR A 52 1.26 1.95 1.31
CA THR A 52 0.26 1.64 0.29
C THR A 52 0.82 0.70 -0.78
N CYS A 53 0.04 -0.33 -1.09
CA CYS A 53 0.34 -1.39 -2.05
C CYS A 53 -0.47 -1.22 -3.34
N SER A 54 -1.72 -0.78 -3.23
CA SER A 54 -2.65 -0.60 -4.34
C SER A 54 -3.75 0.37 -3.92
N SER A 55 -4.34 1.09 -4.88
CA SER A 55 -5.50 1.94 -4.63
C SER A 55 -6.38 2.03 -5.87
N CYS A 56 -7.68 2.28 -5.66
CA CYS A 56 -8.64 2.55 -6.73
C CYS A 56 -9.69 3.54 -6.24
N GLY A 57 -9.97 4.56 -7.05
CA GLY A 57 -10.94 5.61 -6.74
C GLY A 57 -12.38 5.29 -7.17
N GLY A 58 -12.62 4.14 -7.78
CA GLY A 58 -13.93 3.80 -8.30
C GLY A 58 -14.16 4.37 -9.70
N HIS A 59 -14.67 3.53 -10.60
CA HIS A 59 -14.84 3.87 -12.01
C HIS A 59 -16.21 3.39 -12.52
N PRO A 60 -16.81 4.11 -13.48
CA PRO A 60 -18.05 3.68 -14.12
C PRO A 60 -17.84 2.45 -15.03
N ASP A 61 -16.63 2.29 -15.58
CA ASP A 61 -16.29 1.24 -16.53
C ASP A 61 -15.31 0.23 -15.91
N GLU A 62 -15.64 -1.06 -15.96
CA GLU A 62 -14.81 -2.16 -15.42
C GLU A 62 -13.80 -2.72 -16.44
N GLU A 63 -13.91 -2.34 -17.72
CA GLU A 63 -13.07 -2.87 -18.79
C GLU A 63 -11.60 -2.41 -18.65
N ASP A 64 -10.67 -3.34 -18.86
CA ASP A 64 -9.20 -3.16 -18.82
C ASP A 64 -8.57 -2.78 -17.46
N ARG A 65 -9.25 -2.98 -16.32
CA ARG A 65 -8.71 -2.69 -14.98
C ARG A 65 -8.49 -3.94 -14.13
N GLU A 66 -7.36 -3.99 -13.43
CA GLU A 66 -7.07 -5.04 -12.46
C GLU A 66 -7.75 -4.69 -11.12
N ASN A 67 -8.83 -5.39 -10.77
CA ASN A 67 -9.67 -5.19 -9.57
C ASN A 67 -10.32 -3.79 -9.45
N PRO A 68 -11.18 -3.35 -10.40
CA PRO A 68 -11.83 -2.05 -10.29
C PRO A 68 -12.79 -1.98 -9.10
N ALA A 69 -12.77 -0.85 -8.37
CA ALA A 69 -13.86 -0.50 -7.47
C ALA A 69 -15.04 0.04 -8.31
N PRO A 70 -16.29 -0.26 -7.97
CA PRO A 70 -17.44 0.35 -8.60
C PRO A 70 -17.46 1.87 -8.40
N GLU A 71 -18.15 2.59 -9.29
CA GLU A 71 -18.43 4.01 -9.09
C GLU A 71 -19.06 4.28 -7.70
N GLY A 72 -18.67 5.39 -7.09
CA GLY A 72 -19.09 5.72 -5.71
C GLY A 72 -18.41 4.90 -4.61
N CYS A 73 -17.56 3.93 -4.95
CA CYS A 73 -16.73 3.19 -4.00
C CYS A 73 -15.25 3.54 -4.18
N PHE A 74 -14.42 3.21 -3.19
CA PHE A 74 -12.97 3.23 -3.31
C PHE A 74 -12.33 2.17 -2.44
N TYR A 75 -11.08 1.81 -2.75
CA TYR A 75 -10.24 1.06 -1.82
C TYR A 75 -8.81 1.57 -1.78
N ILE A 76 -8.15 1.32 -0.65
CA ILE A 76 -6.70 1.44 -0.49
C ILE A 76 -6.20 0.20 0.24
N GLN A 77 -5.25 -0.51 -0.38
CA GLN A 77 -4.55 -1.64 0.22
C GLN A 77 -3.22 -1.17 0.77
N PHE A 78 -2.89 -1.56 1.99
CA PHE A 78 -1.65 -1.18 2.65
C PHE A 78 -1.13 -2.29 3.58
N ILE A 79 0.16 -2.25 3.85
CA ILE A 79 0.80 -3.10 4.86
C ILE A 79 1.26 -2.24 6.03
N VAL A 80 1.38 -2.86 7.19
CA VAL A 80 1.85 -2.24 8.43
C VAL A 80 3.01 -3.06 8.96
N GLU A 81 4.13 -2.43 9.32
CA GLU A 81 5.19 -3.15 10.03
C GLU A 81 4.74 -3.46 11.46
N PRO A 82 5.09 -4.65 12.01
CA PRO A 82 4.74 -5.03 13.37
C PRO A 82 5.65 -4.32 14.40
N THR A 83 5.63 -3.00 14.38
CA THR A 83 6.38 -2.09 15.25
C THR A 83 5.39 -1.25 16.06
N GLU A 84 5.85 -0.63 17.15
CA GLU A 84 5.02 0.29 17.92
C GLU A 84 4.50 1.49 17.07
N PRO A 85 5.33 2.15 16.23
CA PRO A 85 4.84 3.18 15.31
C PRO A 85 3.87 2.65 14.23
N GLY A 86 4.06 1.41 13.76
CA GLY A 86 3.14 0.76 12.83
C GLY A 86 1.77 0.53 13.45
N PHE A 87 1.72 -0.02 14.68
CA PHE A 87 0.45 -0.20 15.40
C PHE A 87 -0.23 1.13 15.73
N LEU A 88 0.54 2.16 16.10
CA LEU A 88 -0.01 3.50 16.27
C LEU A 88 -0.66 4.01 14.98
N SER A 89 0.01 3.86 13.84
CA SER A 89 -0.50 4.28 12.54
C SER A 89 -1.74 3.51 12.12
N LEU A 90 -1.79 2.20 12.37
CA LEU A 90 -3.00 1.39 12.14
C LEU A 90 -4.17 1.88 13.00
N GLY A 91 -3.91 2.20 14.27
CA GLY A 91 -4.92 2.76 15.19
C GLY A 91 -5.45 4.11 14.73
N ILE A 92 -4.58 4.98 14.18
CA ILE A 92 -4.99 6.26 13.58
C ILE A 92 -5.89 6.04 12.38
N ILE A 93 -5.53 5.13 11.47
CA ILE A 93 -6.30 4.84 10.26
C ILE A 93 -7.68 4.26 10.63
N ASP A 94 -7.72 3.30 11.55
CA ASP A 94 -8.97 2.69 12.02
C ASP A 94 -9.89 3.72 12.70
N LEU A 95 -9.33 4.53 13.60
CA LEU A 95 -10.12 5.57 14.27
C LEU A 95 -10.64 6.61 13.27
N ALA A 96 -9.81 7.06 12.32
CA ALA A 96 -10.24 8.00 11.30
C ALA A 96 -11.41 7.46 10.46
N ALA A 97 -11.36 6.19 10.06
CA ALA A 97 -12.46 5.55 9.33
C ALA A 97 -13.75 5.52 10.15
N ARG A 98 -13.67 5.13 11.43
CA ARG A 98 -14.81 5.08 12.36
C ARG A 98 -15.39 6.46 12.67
N THR A 99 -14.56 7.50 12.70
CA THR A 99 -15.00 8.88 12.94
C THR A 99 -15.70 9.47 11.72
N VAL A 100 -15.19 9.21 10.51
CA VAL A 100 -15.74 9.80 9.30
C VAL A 100 -17.08 9.17 8.91
N ASP A 101 -17.14 7.83 8.81
CA ASP A 101 -18.37 7.13 8.47
C ASP A 101 -18.28 5.64 8.85
N PRO A 102 -18.72 5.23 10.05
CA PRO A 102 -18.59 3.85 10.50
C PRO A 102 -19.49 2.85 9.76
N GLU A 103 -20.48 3.32 8.99
CA GLU A 103 -21.41 2.47 8.25
C GLU A 103 -20.90 2.18 6.83
N LEU A 104 -20.25 3.17 6.21
CA LEU A 104 -19.80 3.11 4.81
C LEU A 104 -18.28 3.02 4.65
N LEU A 105 -17.50 3.23 5.72
CA LEU A 105 -16.06 2.97 5.76
C LEU A 105 -15.73 1.78 6.67
N ALA A 106 -14.84 0.92 6.19
CA ALA A 106 -14.27 -0.13 7.01
C ALA A 106 -12.78 -0.31 6.73
N VAL A 107 -12.01 -0.56 7.79
CA VAL A 107 -10.66 -1.09 7.71
C VAL A 107 -10.72 -2.60 7.93
N LYS A 108 -10.27 -3.38 6.95
CA LYS A 108 -10.35 -4.85 6.99
C LYS A 108 -9.02 -5.47 6.70
N THR A 109 -8.74 -6.60 7.34
CA THR A 109 -7.62 -7.45 6.95
C THR A 109 -7.96 -8.16 5.64
N LEU A 110 -7.06 -8.13 4.66
CA LEU A 110 -7.08 -9.01 3.51
C LEU A 110 -5.80 -9.86 3.53
N ASN A 111 -5.89 -11.08 4.04
CA ASN A 111 -4.74 -11.96 3.95
C ASN A 111 -4.73 -12.67 2.59
N THR A 112 -4.04 -12.09 1.61
CA THR A 112 -3.80 -12.75 0.30
C THR A 112 -2.54 -13.60 0.30
N THR A 113 -1.83 -13.69 1.43
CA THR A 113 -0.58 -14.44 1.54
C THR A 113 -0.76 -15.66 2.45
N ASN A 114 0.00 -16.71 2.17
CA ASN A 114 0.16 -17.86 3.08
C ASN A 114 1.20 -17.57 4.18
N SER A 115 1.75 -16.35 4.25
CA SER A 115 2.74 -15.97 5.26
C SER A 115 2.06 -15.28 6.44
N PRO A 116 2.14 -15.82 7.67
CA PRO A 116 1.63 -15.13 8.85
C PRO A 116 2.46 -13.90 9.23
N ARG A 117 3.59 -13.66 8.53
CA ARG A 117 4.52 -12.55 8.79
C ARG A 117 4.18 -11.27 8.04
N LEU A 118 3.21 -11.31 7.13
CA LEU A 118 2.73 -10.16 6.39
C LEU A 118 1.20 -10.11 6.44
N VAL A 119 0.67 -9.00 6.93
CA VAL A 119 -0.77 -8.75 6.97
C VAL A 119 -1.05 -7.55 6.09
N ILE A 120 -1.92 -7.72 5.09
CA ILE A 120 -2.39 -6.62 4.23
C ILE A 120 -3.74 -6.15 4.78
N PHE A 121 -3.92 -4.83 4.83
CA PHE A 121 -5.09 -4.13 5.30
C PHE A 121 -5.71 -3.31 4.19
N HIS A 122 -7.02 -3.16 4.22
CA HIS A 122 -7.83 -2.56 3.19
C HIS A 122 -8.74 -1.52 3.82
N ILE A 123 -8.62 -0.27 3.40
CA ILE A 123 -9.68 0.73 3.60
C ILE A 123 -10.66 0.54 2.45
N ILE A 124 -11.95 0.38 2.77
CA ILE A 124 -13.03 0.29 1.79
C ILE A 124 -14.04 1.38 2.11
N GLY A 125 -14.25 2.30 1.18
CA GLY A 125 -15.33 3.29 1.22
C GLY A 125 -16.41 2.97 0.20
N ARG A 126 -17.67 3.20 0.56
CA ARG A 126 -18.84 2.95 -0.28
C ARG A 126 -19.80 4.14 -0.26
N GLY A 127 -20.80 4.13 -1.12
CA GLY A 127 -21.92 5.09 -1.05
C GLY A 127 -21.52 6.55 -1.23
N GLY A 128 -20.42 6.83 -1.93
CA GLY A 128 -19.97 8.19 -2.21
C GLY A 128 -19.18 8.86 -1.09
N VAL A 129 -18.71 8.11 -0.08
CA VAL A 129 -17.83 8.64 0.97
C VAL A 129 -16.64 9.40 0.37
N ASP A 130 -16.34 10.56 0.97
CA ASP A 130 -15.22 11.41 0.60
C ASP A 130 -13.87 10.85 1.14
N PRO A 131 -12.97 10.34 0.29
CA PRO A 131 -11.66 9.89 0.75
C PRO A 131 -10.81 11.01 1.35
N ASP A 132 -11.03 12.27 0.94
CA ASP A 132 -10.29 13.40 1.48
C ASP A 132 -10.72 13.73 2.91
N ALA A 133 -11.96 13.41 3.30
CA ALA A 133 -12.41 13.52 4.68
C ALA A 133 -11.61 12.61 5.61
N VAL A 134 -11.36 11.37 5.18
CA VAL A 134 -10.50 10.42 5.90
C VAL A 134 -9.08 10.95 5.99
N ALA A 135 -8.55 11.52 4.91
CA ALA A 135 -7.20 12.09 4.91
C ALA A 135 -7.05 13.28 5.87
N ARG A 136 -8.08 14.14 5.94
CA ARG A 136 -8.15 15.26 6.89
C ARG A 136 -8.18 14.76 8.34
N GLU A 137 -8.97 13.72 8.60
CA GLU A 137 -9.11 13.14 9.93
C GLU A 137 -7.83 12.46 10.41
N ILE A 138 -7.17 11.66 9.56
CA ILE A 138 -5.83 11.08 9.85
C ILE A 138 -4.86 12.19 10.29
N ARG A 139 -4.79 13.28 9.52
CA ARG A 139 -3.90 14.41 9.84
C ARG A 139 -4.31 15.13 11.14
N ALA A 140 -5.60 15.17 11.47
CA ALA A 140 -6.09 15.74 12.72
C ALA A 140 -5.64 14.90 13.92
N LEU A 141 -5.85 13.58 13.86
CA LEU A 141 -5.40 12.64 14.89
C LEU A 141 -3.88 12.66 15.07
N CYS A 142 -3.10 12.75 13.98
CA CYS A 142 -1.65 12.91 14.09
C CYS A 142 -1.25 14.19 14.85
N ARG A 143 -1.95 15.31 14.63
CA ARG A 143 -1.71 16.56 15.37
C ARG A 143 -2.08 16.40 16.84
N GLU A 144 -3.23 15.79 17.12
CA GLU A 144 -3.72 15.55 18.48
C GLU A 144 -2.72 14.70 19.29
N TRP A 145 -2.22 13.62 18.70
CA TRP A 145 -1.32 12.67 19.36
C TRP A 145 0.16 12.97 19.14
N LYS A 146 0.47 14.13 18.56
CA LYS A 146 1.85 14.61 18.33
C LYS A 146 2.70 13.63 17.50
N VAL A 147 2.08 12.93 16.56
CA VAL A 147 2.77 12.04 15.62
C VAL A 147 3.42 12.88 14.52
N SER A 148 4.75 12.79 14.40
CA SER A 148 5.49 13.50 13.36
C SER A 148 5.35 12.80 12.01
N LEU A 149 4.84 13.52 11.02
CA LEU A 149 4.78 13.10 9.62
C LEU A 149 6.02 13.56 8.81
N ARG A 150 6.85 14.43 9.40
CA ARG A 150 7.94 15.10 8.69
C ARG A 150 9.02 14.10 8.30
N GLY A 151 9.35 14.05 7.00
CA GLY A 151 10.45 13.24 6.46
C GLY A 151 10.15 11.75 6.33
N VAL A 152 8.99 11.26 6.81
CA VAL A 152 8.61 9.85 6.74
C VAL A 152 8.52 9.37 5.30
N HIS A 153 7.81 10.11 4.45
CA HIS A 153 7.65 9.75 3.05
C HIS A 153 8.98 9.78 2.27
N GLU A 154 9.85 10.75 2.56
CA GLU A 154 11.17 10.86 1.95
C GLU A 154 12.09 9.72 2.39
N TYR A 155 12.09 9.38 3.68
CA TYR A 155 12.81 8.24 4.23
C TYR A 155 12.41 6.94 3.52
N LYS A 156 11.11 6.64 3.46
CA LYS A 156 10.60 5.44 2.77
C LYS A 156 10.94 5.43 1.29
N ARG A 157 10.89 6.59 0.62
CA ARG A 157 11.27 6.72 -0.79
C ARG A 157 12.75 6.42 -0.99
N ASN A 158 13.61 6.88 -0.08
CA ASN A 158 15.05 6.61 -0.11
C ASN A 158 15.34 5.14 0.16
N GLU A 159 14.67 4.51 1.12
CA GLU A 159 14.78 3.07 1.34
C GLU A 159 14.35 2.24 0.12
N ARG A 160 13.22 2.59 -0.53
CA ARG A 160 12.77 1.92 -1.76
C ARG A 160 13.82 2.02 -2.87
N ARG A 161 14.43 3.19 -3.05
CA ARG A 161 15.52 3.40 -4.02
C ARG A 161 16.74 2.56 -3.67
N GLN A 162 17.14 2.54 -2.40
CA GLN A 162 18.31 1.79 -1.94
C GLN A 162 18.12 0.28 -2.13
N LYS A 163 16.98 -0.28 -1.73
CA LYS A 163 16.67 -1.71 -1.93
C LYS A 163 16.57 -2.08 -3.41
N ALA A 164 15.97 -1.22 -4.24
CA ALA A 164 15.95 -1.41 -5.70
C ALA A 164 17.37 -1.46 -6.29
N LEU A 165 18.26 -0.56 -5.85
CA LEU A 165 19.67 -0.54 -6.26
C LEU A 165 20.42 -1.81 -5.83
N GLU A 166 20.19 -2.29 -4.61
CA GLU A 166 20.78 -3.54 -4.10
C GLU A 166 20.32 -4.76 -4.91
N ARG A 167 19.03 -4.84 -5.28
CA ARG A 167 18.52 -5.91 -6.15
C ARG A 167 19.15 -5.87 -7.54
N ILE A 168 19.23 -4.68 -8.16
CA ILE A 168 19.89 -4.52 -9.48
C ILE A 168 21.34 -4.99 -9.41
N ARG A 169 22.08 -4.62 -8.34
CA ARG A 169 23.47 -5.03 -8.12
C ARG A 169 23.61 -6.54 -7.84
N GLY A 170 22.68 -7.14 -7.10
CA GLY A 170 22.64 -8.58 -6.85
C GLY A 170 22.36 -9.38 -8.14
N SER A 171 21.40 -8.94 -8.95
CA SER A 171 21.10 -9.57 -10.25
C SER A 171 22.20 -9.37 -11.31
N ALA A 172 23.03 -8.35 -11.17
CA ALA A 172 24.21 -8.15 -12.02
C ALA A 172 25.40 -9.06 -11.64
N GLY A 173 25.38 -9.65 -10.43
CA GLY A 173 26.41 -10.59 -9.96
C GLY A 173 26.23 -12.02 -10.47
N GLU A 174 24.99 -12.45 -10.75
CA GLU A 174 24.70 -13.81 -11.23
C GLU A 174 24.94 -14.00 -12.75
N GLY A 175 25.19 -12.92 -13.50
CA GLY A 175 25.51 -12.97 -14.93
C GLY A 175 26.99 -13.06 -15.29
N ALA A 176 27.91 -13.04 -14.31
CA ALA A 176 29.35 -12.92 -14.55
C ALA A 176 30.17 -14.22 -14.32
N VAL A 177 29.53 -15.34 -13.95
CA VAL A 177 30.22 -16.63 -13.80
C VAL A 177 29.60 -17.65 -14.74
N LEU A 178 29.86 -17.50 -16.04
CA LEU A 178 29.90 -18.58 -17.03
C LEU A 178 30.67 -18.06 -18.25
N ARG A 179 32.00 -18.19 -18.19
CA ARG A 179 32.89 -18.26 -19.36
C ARG A 179 33.85 -19.42 -19.16
#